data_AF-A0A2T1CX15-F1
#
_entry.id   AF-A0A2T1CX15-F1
#
_cell.length_a   1.000
_cell.length_b   1.000
_cell.length_c   1.000
_cell.angle_alpha   90.00
_cell.angle_beta   90.00
_cell.angle_gamma   90.00
#
_symmetry.space_group_name_H-M   'P 1'
#
loop_
_entity.id
_entity.type
_entity.pdbx_description
1 polymer ?
#
loop_
_entity_poly.entity_id
_entity_poly.type
_entity_poly.pdbx_seq_one_letter_code
_entity_poly.pdbx_strand_id
1 'polypeptide(L)'
;MTDLERYYRVLGLEPGASLDDVNQAYRDLAFVWHPDRLPKDNPRLQEKAQAKLQELNQARDQLRLHQQNRSKNYSQQPRSQN
;
A
#
# COMPACT_ATOMS: atom_id res chain seq x y z
N MET A 1 1.75 9.13 -15.54
CA MET A 1 1.63 8.10 -14.48
C MET A 1 2.42 8.58 -13.29
N THR A 2 1.73 8.97 -12.24
CA THR A 2 2.32 9.38 -10.96
C THR A 2 2.76 8.14 -10.16
N ASP A 3 3.72 8.31 -9.25
CA ASP A 3 4.18 7.23 -8.37
C ASP A 3 3.03 6.66 -7.53
N LEU A 4 2.05 7.48 -7.15
CA LEU A 4 0.85 7.08 -6.42
C LEU A 4 -0.03 6.11 -7.21
N GLU A 5 -0.32 6.42 -8.48
CA GLU A 5 -1.08 5.53 -9.36
C GLU A 5 -0.39 4.17 -9.50
N ARG A 6 0.95 4.16 -9.55
CA ARG A 6 1.73 2.92 -9.57
C ARG A 6 1.54 2.13 -8.27
N TYR A 7 1.55 2.77 -7.10
CA TYR A 7 1.33 2.09 -5.83
C TYR A 7 -0.09 1.51 -5.70
N TYR A 8 -1.12 2.25 -6.13
CA TYR A 8 -2.49 1.71 -6.21
C TYR A 8 -2.54 0.49 -7.13
N ARG A 9 -1.93 0.57 -8.31
CA ARG A 9 -1.89 -0.54 -9.27
C ARG A 9 -1.13 -1.76 -8.77
N VAL A 10 -0.06 -1.58 -7.97
CA VAL A 10 0.67 -2.69 -7.30
C VAL A 10 -0.23 -3.45 -6.34
N LEU A 11 -1.13 -2.74 -5.64
CA LEU A 11 -2.13 -3.31 -4.75
C LEU A 11 -3.39 -3.79 -5.50
N GLY A 12 -3.46 -3.62 -6.83
CA GLY A 12 -4.64 -3.96 -7.63
C GLY A 12 -5.83 -3.02 -7.41
N LEU A 13 -5.57 -1.81 -6.94
CA LEU A 13 -6.59 -0.79 -6.64
C LEU A 13 -6.60 0.32 -7.69
N GLU A 14 -7.74 1.00 -7.76
CA GLU A 14 -7.90 2.20 -8.57
C GLU A 14 -7.29 3.44 -7.89
N PRO A 15 -6.74 4.38 -8.66
CA PRO A 15 -6.20 5.61 -8.10
C PRO A 15 -7.30 6.43 -7.44
N GLY A 16 -7.11 6.73 -6.16
CA GLY A 16 -8.12 7.41 -5.34
C GLY A 16 -8.86 6.49 -4.37
N ALA A 17 -8.53 5.20 -4.33
CA ALA A 17 -9.04 4.28 -3.31
C ALA A 17 -8.73 4.76 -1.87
N SER A 18 -9.60 4.39 -0.93
CA SER A 18 -9.46 4.81 0.48
C SER A 18 -8.34 4.02 1.18
N LEU A 19 -7.89 4.51 2.34
CA LEU A 19 -6.93 3.77 3.16
C LEU A 19 -7.47 2.40 3.60
N ASP A 20 -8.78 2.26 3.75
CA ASP A 20 -9.41 0.98 4.06
C ASP A 20 -9.19 -0.03 2.91
N ASP A 21 -9.51 0.35 1.68
CA ASP A 21 -9.25 -0.46 0.48
C ASP A 21 -7.77 -0.85 0.36
N VAL A 22 -6.86 0.11 0.59
CA VAL A 22 -5.41 -0.12 0.59
C VAL A 22 -5.00 -1.18 1.61
N ASN A 23 -5.55 -1.11 2.82
CA ASN A 23 -5.27 -2.10 3.86
C ASN A 23 -5.89 -3.47 3.53
N GLN A 24 -7.10 -3.49 2.98
CA GLN A 24 -7.79 -4.72 2.62
C GLN A 24 -7.07 -5.45 1.48
N ALA A 25 -6.74 -4.75 0.40
CA ALA A 25 -5.98 -5.31 -0.71
C ALA A 25 -4.58 -5.78 -0.29
N TYR A 26 -3.90 -5.02 0.58
CA TYR A 26 -2.63 -5.46 1.15
C TYR A 26 -2.78 -6.78 1.91
N ARG A 27 -3.82 -6.94 2.74
CA ARG A 27 -4.03 -8.16 3.53
C ARG A 27 -4.28 -9.36 2.64
N ASP A 28 -5.11 -9.19 1.61
CA ASP A 28 -5.41 -10.25 0.63
C ASP A 28 -4.14 -10.69 -0.11
N LEU A 29 -3.40 -9.75 -0.68
CA LEU A 29 -2.17 -10.03 -1.41
C LEU A 29 -1.07 -10.60 -0.50
N ALA A 30 -0.92 -10.07 0.72
CA ALA A 30 0.07 -10.59 1.67
C ALA A 30 -0.24 -12.03 2.09
N PHE A 31 -1.52 -12.38 2.19
CA PHE A 31 -1.95 -13.73 2.45
C PHE A 31 -1.67 -14.65 1.26
N VAL A 32 -1.93 -14.21 0.03
CA VAL A 32 -1.61 -14.96 -1.21
C VAL A 32 -0.11 -15.22 -1.36
N TRP A 33 0.72 -14.21 -1.11
CA TRP A 33 2.18 -14.29 -1.22
C TRP A 33 2.86 -14.80 0.06
N HIS A 34 2.11 -15.32 1.04
CA HIS A 34 2.70 -15.82 2.28
C HIS A 34 3.53 -17.08 2.02
N PRO A 35 4.76 -17.21 2.54
CA PRO A 35 5.64 -18.36 2.29
C PRO A 35 5.02 -19.70 2.71
N ASP A 36 4.09 -19.69 3.67
CA ASP A 36 3.33 -20.86 4.10
C ASP A 36 2.40 -21.42 3.01
N ARG A 37 1.87 -20.56 2.14
CA ARG A 37 1.03 -20.97 1.01
C ARG A 37 1.84 -21.39 -0.22
N LEU A 38 3.12 -21.08 -0.24
CA LEU A 38 3.96 -21.30 -1.40
C LEU A 38 4.78 -22.57 -1.21
N PRO A 39 4.92 -23.40 -2.26
CA PRO A 39 5.74 -24.60 -2.19
C PRO A 39 7.17 -24.27 -1.79
N LYS A 40 7.65 -24.89 -0.71
CA LYS A 40 9.03 -24.74 -0.21
C LYS A 40 10.08 -25.27 -1.19
N ASP A 41 9.68 -26.20 -2.05
CA ASP A 41 10.52 -26.80 -3.08
C ASP A 41 10.77 -25.86 -4.28
N ASN A 42 10.10 -24.70 -4.34
CA ASN A 42 10.27 -23.71 -5.40
C ASN A 42 10.91 -22.42 -4.87
N PRO A 43 12.26 -22.34 -4.79
CA PRO A 43 12.96 -21.15 -4.30
C PRO A 43 12.66 -19.90 -5.13
N ARG A 44 12.52 -20.06 -6.46
CA ARG A 44 12.16 -18.97 -7.37
C ARG A 44 10.80 -18.33 -7.05
N LEU A 45 9.86 -19.11 -6.52
CA LEU A 45 8.55 -18.60 -6.12
C LEU A 45 8.62 -17.91 -4.75
N GLN A 46 9.41 -18.44 -3.82
CA GLN A 46 9.70 -17.80 -2.52
C GLN A 46 10.35 -16.42 -2.72
N GLU A 47 11.35 -16.31 -3.60
CA GLU A 47 11.98 -15.02 -3.93
C GLU A 47 10.98 -14.03 -4.52
N LYS A 48 10.14 -14.48 -5.47
CA LYS A 48 9.08 -13.64 -6.05
C LYS A 48 8.09 -13.16 -5.01
N ALA A 49 7.74 -14.02 -4.06
CA ALA A 49 6.82 -13.69 -2.99
C ALA A 49 7.40 -12.66 -2.04
N GLN A 50 8.66 -12.82 -1.64
CA GLN A 50 9.37 -11.84 -0.84
C GLN A 50 9.45 -10.48 -1.56
N ALA A 51 9.81 -10.47 -2.84
CA ALA A 51 9.85 -9.26 -3.65
C ALA A 51 8.47 -8.60 -3.73
N LYS A 52 7.40 -9.39 -3.97
CA LYS A 52 6.04 -8.87 -4.01
C LYS A 52 5.58 -8.32 -2.66
N LEU A 53 5.82 -9.03 -1.57
CA LEU A 53 5.52 -8.55 -0.22
C LEU A 53 6.25 -7.23 0.08
N GLN A 54 7.50 -7.10 -0.34
CA GLN A 54 8.25 -5.86 -0.18
C GLN A 54 7.61 -4.71 -0.97
N GLU A 55 7.27 -4.93 -2.25
CA GLU A 55 6.56 -3.95 -3.08
C GLU A 55 5.21 -3.53 -2.46
N LEU A 56 4.44 -4.48 -1.94
CA LEU A 56 3.15 -4.22 -1.29
C LEU A 56 3.31 -3.38 -0.02
N ASN A 57 4.32 -3.67 0.80
CA ASN A 57 4.63 -2.88 1.99
C ASN A 57 5.03 -1.44 1.62
N GLN A 58 5.90 -1.26 0.62
CA GLN A 58 6.29 0.06 0.14
C GLN A 58 5.09 0.83 -0.42
N ALA A 59 4.26 0.20 -1.26
CA ALA A 59 3.07 0.83 -1.81
C ALA A 59 2.12 1.29 -0.71
N ARG A 60 1.80 0.42 0.25
CA ARG A 60 0.94 0.75 1.39
C ARG A 60 1.49 1.93 2.19
N ASP A 61 2.78 1.92 2.51
CA ASP A 61 3.40 2.98 3.32
C ASP A 61 3.37 4.33 2.61
N GLN A 62 3.72 4.37 1.32
CA GLN A 62 3.67 5.59 0.50
C GLN A 62 2.25 6.15 0.38
N LEU A 63 1.27 5.28 0.12
CA LEU A 63 -0.14 5.67 0.08
C LEU A 63 -0.61 6.22 1.43
N ARG A 64 -0.22 5.58 2.53
CA ARG A 64 -0.54 6.03 3.89
C ARG A 64 0.06 7.38 4.22
N LEU A 65 1.34 7.60 3.90
CA LEU A 65 2.02 8.87 4.12
C LEU A 65 1.39 10.00 3.29
N HIS A 66 1.01 9.72 2.05
CA HIS A 66 0.35 10.68 1.19
C HIS A 66 -1.04 11.07 1.73
N GLN A 67 -1.86 10.07 2.08
CA GLN A 67 -3.19 10.30 2.67
C GLN A 67 -3.08 11.06 4.00
N GLN A 68 -2.13 10.70 4.87
CA GLN A 68 -1.90 11.39 6.14
C GLN A 68 -1.44 12.84 5.94
N ASN A 69 -0.57 13.11 4.97
CA ASN A 69 -0.17 14.49 4.64
C ASN A 69 -1.37 15.30 4.15
N ARG A 70 -2.24 14.70 3.33
CA ARG A 70 -3.47 15.34 2.88
C ARG A 70 -4.37 15.74 4.07
N SER A 71 -4.50 14.86 5.06
CA SER A 71 -5.28 15.14 6.27
C SER A 71 -4.65 16.22 7.17
N LYS A 72 -3.31 16.24 7.32
CA LYS A 72 -2.61 17.23 8.15
C LYS A 72 -2.69 18.66 7.60
N ASN A 73 -2.81 18.82 6.28
CA ASN A 73 -2.96 20.14 5.64
C ASN A 73 -4.31 20.82 5.93
N TYR A 74 -5.32 20.08 6.41
CA TYR A 74 -6.63 20.65 6.80
C TYR A 74 -6.69 21.16 8.25
N SER A 75 -5.65 20.95 9.05
CA SER A 75 -5.61 21.33 10.48
C SER A 75 -4.84 22.62 10.79
N GLN A 76 -4.36 23.36 9.79
CA GLN A 76 -3.80 24.71 9.97
C GLN A 76 -4.72 25.74 9.30
N GLN A 77 -5.95 25.84 9.78
CA GLN A 77 -6.67 27.10 9.66
C GLN A 77 -6.10 28.02 10.76
N PRO A 78 -5.48 29.17 10.44
CA PRO A 78 -5.14 30.13 11.47
C PRO A 78 -6.45 30.52 12.15
N ARG A 79 -6.54 30.32 13.48
CA ARG A 79 -7.58 30.99 14.26
C ARG A 79 -7.29 32.49 14.18
N SER A 80 -7.82 33.13 13.15
CA SER A 80 -8.03 34.56 13.14
C SER A 80 -9.18 34.89 14.09
N GLN A 81 -8.98 35.99 14.83
CA GLN A 81 -9.92 36.70 15.71
C GLN A 81 -10.22 36.03 17.06
N ASN A 82 -10.23 36.74 18.19
CA ASN A 82 -10.51 38.16 18.41
C ASN A 82 -9.78 38.69 19.65
#